data_AF-A0AAV3BNG9-F1
#
_entry.id   AF-A0AAV3BNG9-F1
#
_cell.length_a   1.000
_cell.length_b   1.000
_cell.length_c   1.000
_cell.angle_alpha   90.00
_cell.angle_beta   90.00
_cell.angle_gamma   90.00
#
_symmetry.space_group_name_H-M   'P 1'
#
loop_
_entity.id
_entity.type
_entity.pdbx_description
1 polymer ?
#
loop_
_entity_poly.entity_id
_entity_poly.type
_entity_poly.pdbx_seq_one_letter_code
_entity_poly.pdbx_strand_id
1 'polypeptide(L)'
;MFMLQYLLELVGSKIFLTGYVTGNSTFPKPLNEKEEKIYLERLKDGDVEAKRVLVERNLRLVAHIVKKYSSNYQNSKEMDDLISIGTIGLIKAIDSFDTNKGIRLATYAAKCIDNEILMFFRNTKKTKGEVFLQDPIGVDKEGNEIYLICCM
;
A
#
# COMPACT_ATOMS: atom_id res chain seq x y z
N MET A 1 4.46 -16.59 30.08
CA MET A 1 3.63 -15.43 29.68
C MET A 1 4.09 -14.84 28.35
N PHE A 2 5.38 -14.48 28.17
CA PHE A 2 5.92 -13.92 26.92
C PHE A 2 5.85 -14.84 25.68
N MET A 3 6.08 -16.15 25.83
CA MET A 3 6.01 -17.09 24.70
C MET A 3 4.62 -17.24 24.08
N LEU A 4 3.55 -17.13 24.89
CA LEU A 4 2.18 -17.23 24.39
C LEU A 4 1.76 -15.98 23.62
N GLN A 5 2.26 -14.81 24.04
CA GLN A 5 2.07 -13.52 23.37
C GLN A 5 2.71 -13.51 21.98
N TYR A 6 3.95 -14.02 21.89
CA TYR A 6 4.68 -14.13 20.62
C TYR A 6 4.02 -15.12 19.66
N LEU A 7 3.44 -16.21 20.18
CA LEU A 7 2.67 -17.17 19.41
C LEU A 7 1.36 -16.54 18.87
N LEU A 8 0.67 -15.74 19.67
CA LEU A 8 -0.52 -14.97 19.26
C LEU A 8 -0.19 -13.93 18.18
N GLU A 9 0.93 -13.21 18.31
CA GLU A 9 1.41 -12.27 17.29
C GLU A 9 1.80 -12.99 15.99
N LEU A 10 2.44 -14.16 16.08
CA LEU A 10 2.81 -14.98 14.92
C LEU A 10 1.58 -15.52 14.18
N VAL A 11 0.53 -15.88 14.91
CA VAL A 11 -0.75 -16.33 14.35
C VAL A 11 -1.51 -15.14 13.74
N GLY A 12 -1.58 -13.99 14.41
CA GLY A 12 -2.25 -12.79 13.91
C GLY A 12 -1.65 -12.27 12.59
N SER A 13 -0.32 -12.23 12.50
CA SER A 13 0.38 -11.76 11.29
C SER A 13 0.28 -12.76 10.12
N LYS A 14 0.19 -14.06 10.41
CA LYS A 14 -0.01 -15.09 9.37
C LYS A 14 -1.45 -15.18 8.90
N ILE A 15 -2.46 -14.94 9.74
CA ILE A 15 -3.89 -14.92 9.32
C ILE A 15 -4.13 -13.85 8.25
N PHE A 16 -3.50 -12.68 8.40
CA PHE A 16 -3.59 -11.60 7.41
C PHE A 16 -3.02 -12.01 6.04
N LEU A 17 -1.93 -12.78 6.02
CA LEU A 17 -1.23 -13.21 4.82
C LEU A 17 -1.82 -14.49 4.18
N THR A 18 -2.22 -15.49 4.97
CA THR A 18 -2.86 -16.71 4.44
C THR A 18 -4.25 -16.44 3.86
N GLY A 19 -4.93 -15.40 4.36
CA GLY A 19 -6.20 -14.92 3.80
C GLY A 19 -6.06 -14.28 2.41
N TYR A 20 -4.86 -13.86 2.01
CA TYR A 20 -4.63 -13.25 0.70
C TYR A 20 -4.50 -14.29 -0.43
N VAL A 21 -4.00 -15.49 -0.12
CA VAL A 21 -3.68 -16.54 -1.12
C VAL A 21 -4.73 -17.66 -1.16
N THR A 22 -5.55 -17.85 -0.12
CA THR A 22 -6.57 -18.91 -0.09
C THR A 22 -7.96 -18.38 0.27
N GLY A 23 -8.83 -18.28 -0.74
CA GLY A 23 -10.29 -18.33 -0.55
C GLY A 23 -11.03 -17.00 -0.64
N ASN A 24 -11.95 -16.92 -1.61
CA ASN A 24 -12.88 -15.82 -1.91
C ASN A 24 -13.86 -15.43 -0.77
N SER A 25 -13.64 -15.82 0.49
CA SER A 25 -14.61 -15.76 1.60
C SER A 25 -14.27 -14.81 2.75
N THR A 26 -13.08 -14.19 2.81
CA THR A 26 -12.68 -13.36 3.97
C THR A 26 -13.19 -11.91 3.90
N PHE A 27 -13.28 -11.32 2.71
CA PHE A 27 -13.70 -9.93 2.60
C PHE A 27 -15.24 -9.81 2.61
N PRO A 28 -15.82 -8.81 3.29
CA PRO A 28 -17.25 -8.57 3.23
C PRO A 28 -17.65 -8.15 1.80
N LYS A 29 -18.79 -8.62 1.25
CA LYS A 29 -19.24 -8.32 -0.14
C LYS A 29 -19.13 -6.82 -0.48
N PRO A 30 -19.05 -6.36 -1.73
CA PRO A 30 -19.13 -4.92 -2.01
C PRO A 30 -20.46 -4.32 -1.50
N LEU A 31 -20.46 -3.03 -1.15
CA LEU A 31 -21.67 -2.30 -0.79
C LEU A 31 -22.57 -2.10 -2.01
N ASN A 32 -23.88 -2.04 -1.79
CA ASN A 32 -24.80 -1.63 -2.84
C ASN A 32 -24.74 -0.09 -3.01
N GLU A 33 -25.14 0.45 -4.15
CA GLU A 33 -25.00 1.89 -4.45
C GLU A 33 -25.77 2.78 -3.44
N LYS A 34 -26.93 2.29 -2.97
CA LYS A 34 -27.72 2.99 -1.94
C LYS A 34 -27.02 3.01 -0.59
N GLU A 35 -26.41 1.89 -0.20
CA GLU A 35 -25.69 1.77 1.07
C GLU A 35 -24.41 2.61 1.04
N GLU A 36 -23.68 2.59 -0.07
CA GLU A 36 -22.48 3.41 -0.27
C GLU A 36 -22.79 4.89 -0.06
N LYS A 37 -23.91 5.40 -0.61
CA LYS A 37 -24.35 6.79 -0.38
C LYS A 37 -24.62 7.10 1.08
N ILE A 38 -25.28 6.20 1.81
CA ILE A 38 -25.56 6.38 3.24
C ILE A 38 -24.27 6.48 4.05
N TYR A 39 -23.29 5.60 3.80
CA TYR A 39 -22.00 5.66 4.50
C TYR A 39 -21.18 6.89 4.12
N LEU A 40 -21.25 7.34 2.87
CA LEU A 40 -20.60 8.57 2.44
C LEU A 40 -21.21 9.83 3.07
N GLU A 41 -22.53 9.86 3.29
CA GLU A 41 -23.19 10.94 4.03
C GLU A 41 -22.73 10.95 5.49
N ARG A 42 -22.75 9.79 6.17
CA ARG A 42 -22.26 9.67 7.55
C ARG A 42 -20.78 10.04 7.69
N LEU A 43 -19.96 9.73 6.68
CA LEU A 43 -18.57 10.13 6.64
C LEU A 43 -18.42 11.67 6.63
N LYS A 44 -19.29 12.39 5.92
CA LYS A 44 -19.30 13.87 5.94
C LYS A 44 -19.65 14.44 7.30
N ASP A 45 -20.49 13.72 8.06
CA ASP A 45 -20.81 14.05 9.46
C ASP A 45 -19.68 13.69 10.44
N GLY A 46 -18.57 13.12 9.95
CA GLY A 46 -17.39 12.76 10.76
C GLY A 46 -17.45 11.38 11.40
N ASP A 47 -18.34 10.49 10.95
CA ASP A 47 -18.46 9.13 11.47
C ASP A 47 -17.24 8.26 11.07
N VAL A 48 -16.43 7.90 12.08
CA VAL A 48 -15.24 7.07 11.92
C VAL A 48 -15.59 5.62 11.56
N GLU A 49 -16.72 5.10 12.04
CA GLU A 49 -17.17 3.75 11.70
C GLU A 49 -17.61 3.67 10.24
N ALA A 50 -18.25 4.73 9.72
CA ALA A 50 -18.58 4.82 8.31
C ALA A 50 -17.32 4.74 7.42
N LYS A 51 -16.25 5.44 7.81
CA LYS A 51 -14.94 5.36 7.14
C LYS A 51 -14.41 3.93 7.14
N ARG A 52 -14.42 3.28 8.31
CA ARG A 52 -13.94 1.91 8.49
C ARG A 52 -14.68 0.93 7.57
N VAL A 53 -16.01 1.01 7.56
CA VAL A 53 -16.85 0.16 6.70
C VAL A 53 -16.54 0.40 5.22
N LEU A 54 -16.41 1.66 4.79
CA LEU A 54 -16.06 1.99 3.40
C LEU A 54 -14.70 1.43 3.00
N VAL A 55 -13.70 1.49 3.89
CA VAL A 55 -12.37 0.90 3.65
C VAL A 55 -12.48 -0.61 3.53
N GLU A 56 -13.02 -1.31 4.55
CA GLU A 56 -13.09 -2.77 4.60
C GLU A 56 -13.82 -3.37 3.37
N ARG A 57 -14.89 -2.73 2.92
CA ARG A 57 -15.70 -3.19 1.77
C ARG A 57 -14.99 -2.99 0.43
N ASN A 58 -14.02 -2.07 0.37
CA ASN A 58 -13.24 -1.75 -0.84
C ASN A 58 -11.82 -2.34 -0.83
N LEU A 59 -11.38 -3.05 0.21
CA LEU A 59 -10.05 -3.68 0.26
C LEU A 59 -9.78 -4.66 -0.90
N ARG A 60 -10.82 -5.34 -1.43
CA ARG A 60 -10.67 -6.20 -2.61
C ARG A 60 -10.16 -5.46 -3.84
N LEU A 61 -10.53 -4.18 -3.98
CA LEU A 61 -10.09 -3.34 -5.09
C LEU A 61 -8.58 -3.11 -5.01
N VAL A 62 -8.08 -2.82 -3.79
CA VAL A 62 -6.63 -2.66 -3.54
C VAL A 62 -5.89 -3.93 -3.94
N ALA A 63 -6.36 -5.08 -3.48
CA ALA A 63 -5.72 -6.36 -3.80
C ALA A 63 -5.68 -6.63 -5.31
N HIS A 64 -6.77 -6.32 -6.01
CA HIS A 64 -6.85 -6.48 -7.47
C HIS A 64 -5.87 -5.55 -8.21
N ILE A 65 -5.78 -4.29 -7.80
CA ILE A 65 -4.90 -3.30 -8.42
C ILE A 65 -3.43 -3.67 -8.14
N VAL A 66 -3.07 -3.98 -6.90
CA VAL A 66 -1.70 -4.38 -6.53
C VAL A 66 -1.25 -5.61 -7.31
N LYS A 67 -2.16 -6.56 -7.57
CA LYS A 67 -1.87 -7.76 -8.39
C LYS A 67 -1.34 -7.41 -9.79
N LYS A 68 -1.78 -6.30 -10.40
CA LYS A 68 -1.27 -5.81 -11.69
C LYS A 68 0.21 -5.42 -11.63
N TYR A 69 0.67 -4.90 -10.50
CA TYR A 69 2.06 -4.50 -10.27
C TYR A 69 2.92 -5.66 -9.79
N SER A 70 2.27 -6.71 -9.26
CA SER A 70 2.90 -7.87 -8.63
C SER A 70 3.65 -8.79 -9.62
N SER A 71 3.27 -8.80 -10.90
CA SER A 71 3.92 -9.65 -11.91
C SER A 71 5.41 -9.35 -12.13
N ASN A 72 5.90 -8.19 -11.68
CA ASN A 72 7.31 -7.81 -11.75
C ASN A 72 8.10 -8.14 -10.47
N TYR A 73 7.44 -8.54 -9.39
CA TYR A 73 8.05 -8.69 -8.06
C TYR A 73 7.87 -10.12 -7.54
N GLN A 74 8.98 -10.83 -7.33
CA GLN A 74 8.98 -12.24 -6.88
C GLN A 74 8.96 -12.39 -5.35
N ASN A 75 9.16 -11.31 -4.58
CA ASN A 75 9.31 -11.37 -3.13
C ASN A 75 7.99 -11.02 -2.41
N SER A 76 7.64 -11.83 -1.40
CA SER A 76 6.47 -11.59 -0.54
C SER A 76 6.52 -10.25 0.18
N LYS A 77 7.71 -9.80 0.61
CA LYS A 77 7.89 -8.53 1.31
C LYS A 77 7.47 -7.32 0.46
N GLU A 78 7.76 -7.34 -0.84
CA GLU A 78 7.41 -6.23 -1.75
C GLU A 78 5.90 -6.20 -2.03
N MET A 79 5.21 -7.36 -1.98
CA MET A 79 3.74 -7.41 -2.04
C MET A 79 3.12 -6.67 -0.86
N ASP A 80 3.60 -6.93 0.35
CA ASP A 80 3.04 -6.38 1.58
C ASP A 80 3.22 -4.85 1.66
N ASP A 81 4.38 -4.37 1.21
CA ASP A 81 4.65 -2.94 1.08
C ASP A 81 3.66 -2.28 0.10
N LEU A 82 3.43 -2.90 -1.07
CA LEU A 82 2.47 -2.40 -2.07
C LEU A 82 1.02 -2.41 -1.59
N ILE A 83 0.60 -3.44 -0.85
CA ILE A 83 -0.75 -3.49 -0.25
C ILE A 83 -0.92 -2.36 0.76
N SER A 84 0.11 -2.10 1.58
CA SER A 84 0.08 -1.03 2.58
C SER A 84 -0.05 0.34 1.90
N ILE A 85 0.74 0.60 0.85
CA ILE A 85 0.67 1.83 0.05
C ILE A 85 -0.69 1.97 -0.65
N GLY A 86 -1.19 0.88 -1.23
CA GLY A 86 -2.50 0.87 -1.88
C GLY A 86 -3.63 1.17 -0.88
N THR A 87 -3.54 0.66 0.34
CA THR A 87 -4.49 0.95 1.43
C THR A 87 -4.46 2.43 1.80
N ILE A 88 -3.28 3.05 1.87
CA ILE A 88 -3.14 4.50 2.09
C ILE A 88 -3.83 5.29 0.96
N GLY A 89 -3.65 4.87 -0.29
CA GLY A 89 -4.33 5.48 -1.45
C GLY A 89 -5.85 5.34 -1.40
N LEU A 90 -6.37 4.21 -0.94
CA LEU A 90 -7.80 4.01 -0.74
C LEU A 90 -8.35 4.94 0.36
N ILE A 91 -7.65 5.06 1.50
CA ILE A 91 -8.05 5.94 2.60
C ILE A 91 -8.10 7.39 2.13
N LYS A 92 -7.03 7.86 1.46
CA LYS A 92 -6.98 9.20 0.87
C LYS A 92 -8.15 9.43 -0.11
N ALA A 93 -8.45 8.44 -0.95
CA ALA A 93 -9.55 8.54 -1.90
C ALA A 93 -10.90 8.70 -1.21
N ILE A 94 -11.14 7.96 -0.13
CA ILE A 94 -12.37 8.05 0.66
C ILE A 94 -12.48 9.41 1.35
N ASP A 95 -11.39 9.91 1.93
CA ASP A 95 -11.36 11.20 2.61
C ASP A 95 -11.58 12.39 1.65
N SER A 96 -11.10 12.29 0.41
CA SER A 96 -11.25 13.36 -0.61
C SER A 96 -12.38 13.12 -1.60
N PHE A 97 -13.21 12.10 -1.39
CA PHE A 97 -14.27 11.76 -2.33
C PHE A 97 -15.40 12.78 -2.30
N ASP A 98 -15.84 13.21 -3.48
CA ASP A 98 -16.97 14.12 -3.63
C ASP A 98 -18.07 13.46 -4.46
N THR A 99 -19.22 13.24 -3.82
CA THR A 99 -20.43 12.67 -4.43
C THR A 99 -21.00 13.53 -5.56
N ASN A 100 -20.71 14.84 -5.57
CA ASN A 100 -21.25 15.76 -6.58
C ASN A 100 -20.65 15.54 -7.97
N LYS A 101 -19.50 14.84 -8.06
CA LYS A 101 -18.79 14.60 -9.33
C LYS A 101 -19.43 13.50 -10.18
N GLY A 102 -20.45 12.79 -9.68
CA GLY A 102 -21.19 11.78 -10.43
C GLY A 102 -20.38 10.54 -10.83
N ILE A 103 -19.18 10.35 -10.26
CA ILE A 103 -18.33 9.18 -10.48
C ILE A 103 -18.51 8.18 -9.34
N ARG A 104 -18.38 6.88 -9.63
CA ARG A 104 -18.39 5.84 -8.59
C ARG A 104 -17.14 5.94 -7.71
N LEU A 105 -17.29 5.70 -6.41
CA LEU A 105 -16.19 5.69 -5.45
C LEU A 105 -15.07 4.74 -5.88
N ALA A 106 -15.42 3.52 -6.30
CA ALA A 106 -14.45 2.53 -6.79
C ALA A 106 -13.59 3.04 -7.97
N THR A 107 -14.18 3.79 -8.91
CA THR A 107 -13.45 4.35 -10.06
C THR A 107 -12.48 5.43 -9.63
N TYR A 108 -12.88 6.29 -8.69
CA TYR A 108 -12.02 7.32 -8.12
C TYR A 108 -10.88 6.71 -7.29
N ALA A 109 -11.23 5.79 -6.38
CA ALA A 109 -10.30 5.06 -5.54
C ALA A 109 -9.24 4.32 -6.37
N ALA A 110 -9.63 3.68 -7.48
CA ALA A 110 -8.68 3.00 -8.35
C ALA A 110 -7.58 3.94 -8.87
N LYS A 111 -7.94 5.15 -9.30
CA LYS A 111 -6.96 6.17 -9.75
C LYS A 111 -6.04 6.63 -8.61
N CYS A 112 -6.59 6.81 -7.42
CA CYS A 112 -5.80 7.22 -6.25
C CYS A 112 -4.81 6.13 -5.80
N ILE A 113 -5.25 4.87 -5.79
CA ILE A 113 -4.42 3.71 -5.47
C ILE A 113 -3.27 3.60 -6.49
N ASP A 114 -3.57 3.66 -7.79
CA ASP A 114 -2.55 3.64 -8.84
C ASP A 114 -1.54 4.79 -8.67
N ASN A 115 -2.01 6.00 -8.33
CA ASN A 115 -1.13 7.15 -8.16
C ASN A 115 -0.18 6.99 -6.96
N GLU A 116 -0.65 6.52 -5.81
CA GLU A 116 0.21 6.29 -4.64
C GLU A 116 1.25 5.20 -4.91
N ILE A 117 0.86 4.10 -5.57
CA ILE A 117 1.79 3.04 -5.97
C ILE A 117 2.86 3.58 -6.93
N LEU A 118 2.46 4.40 -7.92
CA LEU A 118 3.41 5.04 -8.83
C LEU A 118 4.33 6.03 -8.13
N MET A 119 3.83 6.79 -7.15
CA MET A 119 4.66 7.68 -6.34
C MET A 119 5.69 6.90 -5.52
N PHE A 120 5.31 5.77 -4.93
CA PHE A 120 6.26 4.89 -4.25
C PHE A 120 7.39 4.44 -5.18
N PHE A 121 7.06 3.95 -6.39
CA PHE A 121 8.10 3.54 -7.34
C PHE A 121 9.03 4.68 -7.75
N ARG A 122 8.50 5.90 -7.91
CA ARG A 122 9.31 7.09 -8.20
C ARG A 122 10.27 7.39 -7.06
N ASN A 123 9.83 7.25 -5.82
CA ASN A 123 10.65 7.52 -4.65
C ASN A 123 11.76 6.47 -4.49
N THR A 124 11.42 5.19 -4.65
CA THR A 124 12.41 4.09 -4.61
C THR A 124 13.50 4.22 -5.68
N LYS A 125 13.16 4.74 -6.88
CA LYS A 125 14.16 5.02 -7.92
C LYS A 125 15.11 6.15 -7.55
N LYS A 126 14.64 7.19 -6.85
CA LYS A 126 15.50 8.29 -6.37
C LYS A 126 16.52 7.78 -5.37
N THR A 127 16.08 7.00 -4.39
CA THR A 127 16.97 6.42 -3.37
C THR A 127 18.02 5.48 -3.96
N LYS A 128 17.70 4.74 -5.04
CA LYS A 128 18.70 3.92 -5.76
C LYS A 128 19.77 4.73 -6.50
N GLY A 129 19.51 6.01 -6.78
CA GLY A 129 20.47 6.91 -7.43
C GLY A 129 21.30 7.73 -6.43
N GLU A 130 21.10 7.56 -5.13
CA GLU A 130 21.92 8.19 -4.10
C GLU A 130 23.25 7.41 -4.01
N VAL A 131 24.35 8.08 -4.35
CA VAL A 131 25.72 7.57 -4.18
C VAL A 131 26.16 7.98 -2.78
N PHE A 132 26.58 7.02 -1.97
CA PHE A 132 27.08 7.34 -0.64
C PHE A 132 28.52 7.84 -0.73
N LEU A 133 28.90 8.79 0.13
CA LEU A 133 30.25 9.38 0.11
C LEU A 133 31.35 8.35 0.39
N GLN A 134 31.01 7.30 1.14
CA GLN A 134 31.89 6.17 1.44
C GLN A 134 31.95 5.11 0.33
N ASP A 135 31.16 5.22 -0.73
CA ASP A 135 31.24 4.27 -1.84
C ASP A 135 32.45 4.62 -2.73
N PRO A 136 33.27 3.63 -3.11
CA PRO A 136 34.40 3.89 -4.00
C PRO A 136 33.87 4.32 -5.37
N ILE A 137 34.39 5.44 -5.88
CA ILE A 137 33.97 6.04 -7.17
C ILE A 137 34.42 5.18 -8.36
N GLY A 138 35.44 4.35 -8.15
CA GLY A 138 36.04 3.50 -9.16
C GLY A 138 37.29 2.79 -8.64
N VAL A 139 37.88 2.00 -9.52
CA VAL A 139 39.10 1.25 -9.26
C VAL A 139 40.21 1.83 -10.13
N ASP A 140 41.37 2.12 -9.56
CA ASP A 140 42.54 2.55 -10.34
C ASP A 140 43.08 1.38 -11.19
N LYS A 141 43.96 1.65 -12.15
CA LYS A 141 44.64 0.66 -12.99
C LYS A 141 45.39 -0.41 -12.19
N GLU A 142 45.68 -0.13 -10.92
CA GLU A 142 46.39 -0.99 -9.97
C GLU A 142 45.44 -1.84 -9.11
N GLY A 143 44.11 -1.70 -9.25
CA GLY A 143 43.14 -2.48 -8.49
C GLY A 143 42.71 -1.86 -7.15
N ASN A 144 43.17 -0.64 -6.83
CA ASN A 144 42.85 0.05 -5.59
C ASN A 144 41.51 0.80 -5.69
N GLU A 145 40.69 0.71 -4.63
CA GLU A 145 39.41 1.42 -4.50
C GLU A 145 39.64 2.91 -4.21
N ILE A 146 39.04 3.79 -5.02
CA ILE A 146 39.20 5.24 -4.90
C ILE A 146 38.02 5.83 -4.14
N TYR A 147 38.27 6.47 -3.00
CA TYR A 147 37.25 7.11 -2.17
C TYR A 147 37.26 8.64 -2.33
N LEU A 148 36.09 9.28 -2.24
CA LEU A 148 35.97 10.75 -2.12
C LEU A 148 36.41 11.18 -0.72
N ILE A 149 37.72 11.36 -0.51
CA ILE A 149 38.22 12.00 0.71
C ILE A 149 38.03 13.51 0.53
N CYS A 150 37.06 14.08 1.23
CA CYS A 150 36.94 15.53 1.36
C CYS A 150 38.12 16.03 2.20
N CYS A 151 39.09 16.67 1.56
CA CYS A 151 40.21 17.33 2.25
C CYS A 151 39.64 18.51 3.04
N MET A 152 39.71 18.45 4.37
CA MET A 152 39.25 19.49 5.29
C MET A 152 40.28 20.62 5.40
#